data_AF-A0A1B2E8Z7-F1
#
_entry.id   AF-A0A1B2E8Z7-F1
#
_cell.length_a   1.000
_cell.length_b   1.000
_cell.length_c   1.000
_cell.angle_alpha   90.00
_cell.angle_beta   90.00
_cell.angle_gamma   90.00
#
_symmetry.space_group_name_H-M   'P 1'
#
loop_
_entity.id
_entity.type
_entity.pdbx_description
1 polymer ?
#
loop_
_entity_poly.entity_id
_entity_poly.type
_entity_poly.pdbx_seq_one_letter_code
_entity_poly.pdbx_strand_id
1 'polypeptide(L)'
;MTKKWAIVSLILSMALLLWGCGKSGGTGGETSVLDGGAGENATELSYWTFVELHGQHFEKMLGKWNAENPDRQIKLNVTVMPYDDMHNKLSIAVQSGTGAPDIADIELGKFPDFLAGTPQLEPLNDVIDPYRDTLVQSRIDLYSKDGVNYGAPTHVGASVAFYNTEILKEAGVNYEDIVTWEDFKQAGIQVYEKTGKYMGTADTSAAWQASMLLAQQGADLTDESGNPIVNSEEMVKAMTLLKDLQDNNVIATIAGGQPDTEEAYGEFNAGNYATAFMPLWQMSRYTNYMPDLSGKIAIAPIPVMEEGMPRSVGGGGTGTVVTKTAKDVKLAKDFLAFAKLSLDANKEIWNTLGFDPVNMDVWEMKDVTHNPENQFVKYFVNNPFDVLNELKDEIRLIKSTSASPTINNVLCTTTFNEIFEDGKDITEALNDAQKQIEQELK
;
A
#
# COMPACT_ATOMS: atom_id res chain seq x y z
N MET A 1 -77.00 -29.89 -18.53
CA MET A 1 -76.27 -30.12 -17.27
C MET A 1 -75.01 -29.25 -17.32
N THR A 2 -75.07 -28.00 -16.84
CA THR A 2 -74.63 -27.55 -15.48
C THR A 2 -73.13 -27.79 -15.28
N LYS A 3 -72.22 -26.84 -15.07
CA LYS A 3 -72.14 -25.38 -14.80
C LYS A 3 -70.76 -24.95 -15.38
N LYS A 4 -70.57 -23.83 -16.10
CA LYS A 4 -70.23 -22.47 -15.59
C LYS A 4 -69.23 -22.54 -14.42
N TRP A 5 -68.03 -21.93 -14.48
CA TRP A 5 -67.76 -20.49 -14.36
C TRP A 5 -66.45 -20.17 -15.14
N ALA A 6 -66.46 -19.25 -16.12
CA ALA A 6 -66.25 -17.80 -16.00
C ALA A 6 -64.77 -17.45 -15.72
N ILE A 7 -63.97 -17.13 -16.74
CA ILE A 7 -63.80 -15.81 -17.39
C ILE A 7 -63.15 -14.80 -16.43
N VAL A 8 -61.97 -14.28 -16.77
CA VAL A 8 -61.70 -12.88 -17.17
C VAL A 8 -60.19 -12.71 -17.40
N SER A 9 -59.87 -12.37 -18.65
CA SER A 9 -58.64 -11.77 -19.15
C SER A 9 -58.33 -10.43 -18.47
N LEU A 10 -57.05 -10.04 -18.32
CA LEU A 10 -56.62 -8.72 -18.82
C LEU A 10 -55.10 -8.59 -18.92
N ILE A 11 -54.67 -8.31 -20.16
CA ILE A 11 -53.42 -7.68 -20.53
C ILE A 11 -53.52 -6.20 -20.14
N LEU A 12 -52.63 -5.71 -19.27
CA LEU A 12 -52.11 -4.33 -19.14
C LEU A 12 -51.27 -4.30 -17.85
N SER A 13 -49.95 -4.13 -17.87
CA SER A 13 -49.37 -2.81 -18.03
C SER A 13 -47.84 -2.93 -18.06
N MET A 14 -47.27 -2.61 -19.21
CA MET A 14 -45.88 -2.21 -19.37
C MET A 14 -45.91 -0.68 -19.35
N ALA A 15 -45.60 -0.07 -18.20
CA ALA A 15 -45.20 1.33 -18.08
C ALA A 15 -44.73 1.65 -16.65
N LEU A 16 -43.41 1.86 -16.52
CA LEU A 16 -42.81 3.00 -15.81
C LEU A 16 -43.14 3.20 -14.32
N LEU A 17 -42.23 2.75 -13.46
CA LEU A 17 -41.66 3.62 -12.43
C LEU A 17 -40.13 3.55 -12.53
N LEU A 18 -39.61 4.32 -13.47
CA LEU A 18 -38.34 5.01 -13.32
C LEU A 18 -38.41 5.84 -12.04
N TRP A 19 -37.59 5.51 -11.06
CA TRP A 19 -37.08 6.51 -10.13
C TRP A 19 -35.56 6.62 -10.31
N GLY A 20 -35.20 7.12 -11.49
CA GLY A 20 -34.05 7.99 -11.60
C GLY A 20 -34.52 9.42 -11.31
N CYS A 21 -33.96 10.04 -10.28
CA CYS A 21 -33.36 11.38 -10.31
C CYS A 21 -33.20 11.91 -8.89
N GLY A 22 -31.95 11.83 -8.43
CA GLY A 22 -31.43 12.56 -7.28
C GLY A 22 -29.90 12.57 -7.37
N LYS A 23 -29.36 12.89 -8.56
CA LYS A 23 -27.95 13.21 -8.75
C LYS A 23 -27.70 14.57 -8.10
N SER A 24 -27.64 14.58 -6.77
CA SER A 24 -26.75 15.46 -6.04
C SER A 24 -25.43 14.73 -5.97
N GLY A 25 -24.39 15.26 -6.61
CA GLY A 25 -23.03 14.75 -6.50
C GLY A 25 -22.59 14.78 -5.04
N GLY A 26 -22.77 13.66 -4.34
CA GLY A 26 -22.27 13.42 -3.01
C GLY A 26 -21.20 12.35 -3.09
N THR A 27 -19.99 12.70 -2.66
CA THR A 27 -18.82 11.86 -2.49
C THR A 27 -19.01 10.88 -1.32
N GLY A 28 -19.94 9.92 -1.46
CA GLY A 28 -20.23 8.90 -0.46
C GLY A 28 -19.67 7.53 -0.86
N GLY A 29 -18.81 6.93 -0.03
CA GLY A 29 -18.21 5.61 -0.26
C GLY A 29 -19.19 4.43 -0.22
N GLU A 30 -18.77 3.30 -0.77
CA GLU A 30 -19.55 2.06 -0.79
C GLU A 30 -19.51 1.38 0.57
N THR A 31 -20.67 1.02 1.12
CA THR A 31 -20.77 0.37 2.44
C THR A 31 -21.33 -1.05 2.31
N SER A 32 -20.64 -2.00 2.94
CA SER A 32 -21.05 -3.41 3.05
C SER A 32 -21.05 -3.86 4.52
N VAL A 33 -21.80 -4.92 4.82
CA VAL A 33 -21.85 -5.51 6.17
C VAL A 33 -21.22 -6.89 6.10
N LEU A 34 -20.16 -7.08 6.88
CA LEU A 34 -19.48 -8.37 7.07
C LEU A 34 -19.97 -8.96 8.39
N ASP A 35 -20.56 -10.15 8.36
CA ASP A 35 -21.08 -10.81 9.57
C ASP A 35 -20.17 -11.90 10.12
N GLY A 36 -19.29 -12.51 9.30
CA GLY A 36 -18.40 -13.58 9.76
C GLY A 36 -19.12 -14.68 10.56
N GLY A 37 -20.37 -15.02 10.22
CA GLY A 37 -21.17 -16.00 10.95
C GLY A 37 -21.72 -15.53 12.30
N ALA A 38 -21.73 -14.22 12.57
CA ALA A 38 -22.29 -13.63 13.77
C ALA A 38 -23.80 -13.87 13.92
N GLY A 39 -24.25 -14.07 15.17
CA GLY A 39 -25.66 -14.12 15.51
C GLY A 39 -26.38 -12.76 15.36
N GLU A 40 -27.71 -12.77 15.47
CA GLU A 40 -28.53 -11.56 15.33
C GLU A 40 -28.16 -10.45 16.33
N ASN A 41 -27.73 -10.82 17.55
CA ASN A 41 -27.43 -9.90 18.65
C ASN A 41 -25.95 -9.45 18.70
N ALA A 42 -25.17 -9.70 17.66
CA ALA A 42 -23.77 -9.30 17.62
C ALA A 42 -23.61 -7.76 17.62
N THR A 43 -22.51 -7.29 18.23
CA THR A 43 -22.20 -5.86 18.30
C THR A 43 -21.80 -5.34 16.93
N GLU A 44 -22.47 -4.30 16.45
CA GLU A 44 -22.14 -3.65 15.18
C GLU A 44 -21.06 -2.57 15.35
N LEU A 45 -19.88 -2.84 14.82
CA LEU A 45 -18.79 -1.88 14.67
C LEU A 45 -18.75 -1.36 13.24
N SER A 46 -18.19 -0.17 13.05
CA SER A 46 -17.99 0.50 11.77
C SER A 46 -16.51 0.61 11.46
N TYR A 47 -16.16 0.40 10.20
CA TYR A 47 -14.79 0.40 9.71
C TYR A 47 -14.68 1.24 8.44
N TRP A 48 -13.80 2.24 8.42
CA TRP A 48 -13.49 2.98 7.20
C TRP A 48 -12.13 2.57 6.65
N THR A 49 -12.07 2.34 5.34
CA THR A 49 -10.82 2.05 4.63
C THR A 49 -10.85 2.64 3.23
N PHE A 50 -9.68 2.77 2.63
CA PHE A 50 -9.50 3.09 1.21
C PHE A 50 -9.01 1.88 0.40
N VAL A 51 -8.86 0.71 1.04
CA VAL A 51 -8.40 -0.52 0.41
C VAL A 51 -9.45 -1.62 0.60
N GLU A 52 -10.17 -1.98 -0.46
CA GLU A 52 -11.21 -3.01 -0.43
C GLU A 52 -10.70 -4.35 0.11
N LEU A 53 -9.49 -4.76 -0.30
CA LEU A 53 -8.86 -6.02 0.14
C LEU A 53 -8.68 -6.09 1.66
N HIS A 54 -8.52 -4.96 2.36
CA HIS A 54 -8.44 -4.98 3.83
C HIS A 54 -9.78 -5.41 4.44
N GLY A 55 -10.91 -5.11 3.81
CA GLY A 55 -12.23 -5.62 4.19
C GLY A 55 -12.31 -7.15 4.13
N GLN A 56 -11.74 -7.76 3.07
CA GLN A 56 -11.71 -9.22 2.92
C GLN A 56 -10.84 -9.90 4.00
N HIS A 57 -9.71 -9.30 4.35
CA HIS A 57 -8.89 -9.78 5.47
C HIS A 57 -9.67 -9.72 6.79
N PHE A 58 -10.35 -8.59 7.05
CA PHE A 58 -11.19 -8.44 8.23
C PHE A 58 -12.36 -9.43 8.25
N GLU A 59 -12.99 -9.73 7.13
CA GLU A 59 -14.04 -10.75 7.04
C GLU A 59 -13.53 -12.12 7.52
N LYS A 60 -12.36 -12.53 7.04
CA LYS A 60 -11.74 -13.81 7.42
C LYS A 60 -11.42 -13.87 8.91
N MET A 61 -10.86 -12.78 9.45
CA MET A 61 -10.55 -12.70 10.88
C MET A 61 -11.81 -12.56 11.75
N LEU A 62 -12.86 -11.92 11.25
CA LEU A 62 -14.15 -11.81 11.92
C LEU A 62 -14.78 -13.19 12.13
N GLY A 63 -14.70 -14.07 11.12
CA GLY A 63 -15.15 -15.46 11.23
C GLY A 63 -14.44 -16.23 12.35
N LYS A 64 -13.11 -16.08 12.48
CA LYS A 64 -12.34 -16.71 13.56
C LYS A 64 -12.71 -16.12 14.92
N TRP A 65 -12.76 -14.78 15.03
CA TRP A 65 -13.12 -14.08 16.25
C TRP A 65 -14.49 -14.52 16.77
N ASN A 66 -15.51 -14.52 15.92
CA ASN A 66 -16.89 -14.82 16.29
C ASN A 66 -17.09 -16.28 16.71
N ALA A 67 -16.28 -17.20 16.19
CA ALA A 67 -16.28 -18.60 16.60
C ALA A 67 -15.61 -18.79 17.97
N GLU A 68 -14.51 -18.07 18.23
CA GLU A 68 -13.77 -18.14 19.50
C GLU A 68 -14.42 -17.35 20.64
N ASN A 69 -15.24 -16.34 20.30
CA ASN A 69 -15.83 -15.40 21.25
C ASN A 69 -17.38 -15.33 21.12
N PRO A 70 -18.11 -16.42 21.42
CA PRO A 70 -19.56 -16.48 21.22
C PRO A 70 -20.36 -15.49 22.09
N ASP A 71 -19.76 -14.94 23.16
CA ASP A 71 -20.36 -13.97 24.08
C ASP A 71 -20.18 -12.50 23.63
N ARG A 72 -19.33 -12.24 22.64
CA ARG A 72 -18.96 -10.89 22.17
C ARG A 72 -18.72 -10.84 20.66
N GLN A 73 -19.61 -11.47 19.92
CA GLN A 73 -19.56 -11.49 18.46
C GLN A 73 -19.71 -10.09 17.88
N ILE A 74 -19.10 -9.87 16.72
CA ILE A 74 -19.03 -8.60 16.01
C ILE A 74 -19.65 -8.76 14.60
N LYS A 75 -20.36 -7.74 14.15
CA LYS A 75 -20.62 -7.46 12.74
C LYS A 75 -19.89 -6.19 12.37
N LEU A 76 -19.26 -6.15 11.19
CA LEU A 76 -18.46 -5.02 10.75
C LEU A 76 -19.12 -4.33 9.55
N ASN A 77 -19.50 -3.07 9.73
CA ASN A 77 -19.98 -2.20 8.66
C ASN A 77 -18.76 -1.55 7.99
N VAL A 78 -18.35 -2.07 6.84
CA VAL A 78 -17.15 -1.59 6.12
C VAL A 78 -17.57 -0.56 5.09
N THR A 79 -17.01 0.65 5.19
CA THR A 79 -17.16 1.71 4.19
C THR A 79 -15.84 1.93 3.47
N VAL A 80 -15.82 1.66 2.16
CA VAL A 80 -14.68 1.92 1.28
C VAL A 80 -14.86 3.29 0.63
N MET A 81 -13.87 4.18 0.78
CA MET A 81 -13.87 5.53 0.21
C MET A 81 -12.59 5.78 -0.60
N PRO A 82 -12.63 6.67 -1.61
CA PRO A 82 -11.41 7.13 -2.28
C PRO A 82 -10.38 7.64 -1.27
N TYR A 83 -9.10 7.46 -1.58
CA TYR A 83 -7.97 7.73 -0.68
C TYR A 83 -8.07 9.10 0.03
N ASP A 84 -8.13 10.21 -0.72
CA ASP A 84 -8.17 11.54 -0.10
C ASP A 84 -9.50 11.83 0.61
N ASP A 85 -10.63 11.38 0.06
CA ASP A 85 -11.95 11.56 0.67
C ASP A 85 -12.03 10.88 2.04
N MET A 86 -11.51 9.65 2.15
CA MET A 86 -11.49 8.89 3.40
C MET A 86 -10.70 9.64 4.48
N HIS A 87 -9.47 10.07 4.15
CA HIS A 87 -8.57 10.71 5.12
C HIS A 87 -9.09 12.09 5.54
N ASN A 88 -9.59 12.88 4.59
CA ASN A 88 -10.18 14.19 4.89
C ASN A 88 -11.42 14.06 5.80
N LYS A 89 -12.32 13.13 5.47
CA LYS A 89 -13.53 12.90 6.27
C LYS A 89 -13.19 12.37 7.66
N LEU A 90 -12.24 11.43 7.76
CA LEU A 90 -11.79 10.89 9.04
C LEU A 90 -11.17 11.99 9.90
N SER A 91 -10.27 12.81 9.35
CA SER A 91 -9.63 13.94 10.04
C SER A 91 -10.67 14.90 10.65
N ILE A 92 -11.67 15.32 9.86
CA ILE A 92 -12.78 16.16 10.34
C ILE A 92 -13.57 15.45 11.45
N ALA A 93 -13.86 14.17 11.30
CA ALA A 93 -14.69 13.42 12.22
C ALA A 93 -13.99 13.20 13.59
N VAL A 94 -12.71 12.84 13.59
CA VAL A 94 -11.96 12.64 14.85
C VAL A 94 -11.68 13.97 15.56
N GLN A 95 -11.43 15.06 14.82
CA GLN A 95 -11.23 16.38 15.41
C GLN A 95 -12.52 16.98 15.97
N SER A 96 -13.66 16.74 15.31
CA SER A 96 -14.96 17.21 15.79
C SER A 96 -15.50 16.35 16.95
N GLY A 97 -14.97 15.14 17.12
CA GLY A 97 -15.45 14.15 18.09
C GLY A 97 -16.83 13.58 17.71
N THR A 98 -17.23 13.70 16.44
CA THR A 98 -18.53 13.20 15.96
C THR A 98 -18.41 12.56 14.59
N GLY A 99 -19.12 11.44 14.39
CA GLY A 99 -19.26 10.79 13.09
C GLY A 99 -18.05 9.97 12.62
N ALA A 100 -17.03 9.79 13.46
CA ALA A 100 -15.90 8.92 13.15
C ALA A 100 -16.32 7.44 13.32
N PRO A 101 -15.75 6.51 12.52
CA PRO A 101 -16.04 5.09 12.64
C PRO A 101 -15.43 4.51 13.92
N ASP A 102 -15.81 3.30 14.30
CA ASP A 102 -15.19 2.61 15.44
C ASP A 102 -13.72 2.29 15.16
N ILE A 103 -13.44 1.82 13.94
CA ILE A 103 -12.12 1.44 13.43
C ILE A 103 -11.85 2.20 12.12
N ALA A 104 -10.61 2.61 11.86
CA ALA A 104 -10.25 3.18 10.56
C ALA A 104 -8.83 2.77 10.15
N ASP A 105 -8.59 2.67 8.85
CA ASP A 105 -7.24 2.70 8.30
C ASP A 105 -6.77 4.14 8.11
N ILE A 106 -5.50 4.38 8.40
CA ILE A 106 -4.83 5.63 8.05
C ILE A 106 -3.52 5.27 7.35
N GLU A 107 -3.33 5.81 6.15
CA GLU A 107 -2.11 5.58 5.38
C GLU A 107 -0.89 6.24 6.04
N LEU A 108 0.26 5.59 5.91
CA LEU A 108 1.52 5.98 6.53
C LEU A 108 1.86 7.47 6.33
N GLY A 109 1.75 7.99 5.12
CA GLY A 109 2.05 9.38 4.79
C GLY A 109 1.07 10.39 5.40
N LYS A 110 -0.16 9.99 5.73
CA LYS A 110 -1.19 10.85 6.37
C LYS A 110 -1.19 10.72 7.90
N PHE A 111 -0.63 9.64 8.45
CA PHE A 111 -0.69 9.34 9.87
C PHE A 111 -0.14 10.45 10.80
N PRO A 112 0.96 11.16 10.45
CA PRO A 112 1.47 12.26 11.29
C PRO A 112 0.44 13.34 11.60
N ASP A 113 -0.47 13.65 10.67
CA ASP A 113 -1.54 14.65 10.88
C ASP A 113 -2.50 14.24 12.00
N PHE A 114 -2.71 12.92 12.18
CA PHE A 114 -3.57 12.37 13.25
C PHE A 114 -2.86 12.30 14.61
N LEU A 115 -1.53 12.43 14.61
CA LEU A 115 -0.71 12.52 15.82
C LEU A 115 -0.44 13.97 16.25
N ALA A 116 -0.82 14.96 15.44
CA ALA A 116 -0.61 16.36 15.74
C ALA A 116 -1.32 16.79 17.05
N GLY A 117 -0.66 17.67 17.82
CA GLY A 117 -1.19 18.13 19.11
C GLY A 117 -1.44 16.97 20.09
N THR A 118 -2.66 16.89 20.64
CA THR A 118 -3.12 15.73 21.42
C THR A 118 -3.87 14.78 20.49
N PRO A 119 -3.37 13.56 20.23
CA PRO A 119 -4.04 12.61 19.35
C PRO A 119 -5.50 12.36 19.76
N GLN A 120 -6.40 12.35 18.78
CA GLN A 120 -7.83 12.06 18.97
C GLN A 120 -8.19 10.60 18.68
N LEU A 121 -7.21 9.71 18.88
CA LEU A 121 -7.31 8.27 18.73
C LEU A 121 -7.13 7.58 20.08
N GLU A 122 -7.60 6.34 20.19
CA GLU A 122 -7.40 5.52 21.38
C GLU A 122 -5.95 5.01 21.46
N PRO A 123 -5.31 5.02 22.63
CA PRO A 123 -4.03 4.36 22.80
C PRO A 123 -4.20 2.84 22.71
N LEU A 124 -3.23 2.16 22.08
CA LEU A 124 -3.29 0.73 21.77
C LEU A 124 -2.22 -0.11 22.49
N ASN A 125 -1.39 0.48 23.37
CA ASN A 125 -0.31 -0.24 24.06
C ASN A 125 -0.79 -1.51 24.78
N ASP A 126 -1.93 -1.45 25.48
CA ASP A 126 -2.52 -2.58 26.21
C ASP A 126 -2.86 -3.79 25.33
N VAL A 127 -3.09 -3.57 24.03
CA VAL A 127 -3.40 -4.65 23.08
C VAL A 127 -2.27 -4.96 22.11
N ILE A 128 -1.29 -4.06 21.94
CA ILE A 128 -0.09 -4.28 21.11
C ILE A 128 1.03 -4.95 21.90
N ASP A 129 1.27 -4.52 23.15
CA ASP A 129 2.38 -5.01 23.97
C ASP A 129 2.42 -6.54 24.12
N PRO A 130 1.29 -7.28 24.21
CA PRO A 130 1.32 -8.74 24.21
C PRO A 130 1.92 -9.40 22.97
N TYR A 131 1.98 -8.70 21.83
CA TYR A 131 2.51 -9.22 20.57
C TYR A 131 3.91 -8.68 20.24
N ARG A 132 4.34 -7.62 20.93
CA ARG A 132 5.45 -6.74 20.54
C ARG A 132 6.75 -7.47 20.21
N ASP A 133 7.09 -8.53 20.94
CA ASP A 133 8.35 -9.27 20.77
C ASP A 133 8.51 -9.90 19.39
N THR A 134 7.40 -10.14 18.68
CA THR A 134 7.38 -10.74 17.33
C THR A 134 7.21 -9.71 16.22
N LEU A 135 6.87 -8.46 16.56
CA LEU A 135 6.53 -7.43 15.58
C LEU A 135 7.76 -6.64 15.16
N VAL A 136 7.82 -6.24 13.89
CA VAL A 136 8.86 -5.31 13.41
C VAL A 136 8.69 -3.95 14.09
N GLN A 137 9.57 -3.63 15.04
CA GLN A 137 9.47 -2.45 15.89
C GLN A 137 9.42 -1.14 15.10
N SER A 138 10.22 -1.01 14.03
CA SER A 138 10.21 0.18 13.17
C SER A 138 8.85 0.45 12.52
N ARG A 139 8.01 -0.59 12.32
CA ARG A 139 6.64 -0.44 11.80
C ARG A 139 5.65 -0.03 12.87
N ILE A 140 5.87 -0.41 14.12
CA ILE A 140 5.07 0.07 15.25
C ILE A 140 5.37 1.55 15.52
N ASP A 141 6.64 1.93 15.46
CA ASP A 141 7.09 3.28 15.76
C ASP A 141 6.48 4.35 14.84
N LEU A 142 6.24 4.00 13.56
CA LEU A 142 5.57 4.86 12.57
C LEU A 142 4.17 5.33 12.99
N TYR A 143 3.50 4.58 13.86
CA TYR A 143 2.13 4.84 14.31
C TYR A 143 2.07 5.20 15.79
N SER A 144 3.17 5.73 16.31
CA SER A 144 3.34 6.06 17.73
C SER A 144 3.71 7.53 17.94
N LYS A 145 3.42 8.04 19.14
CA LYS A 145 3.87 9.34 19.60
C LYS A 145 4.21 9.26 21.08
N ASP A 146 5.39 9.75 21.46
CA ASP A 146 5.86 9.81 22.85
C ASP A 146 5.76 8.46 23.59
N GLY A 147 6.02 7.34 22.89
CA GLY A 147 5.95 5.97 23.42
C GLY A 147 4.54 5.38 23.50
N VAL A 148 3.51 6.11 23.06
CA VAL A 148 2.12 5.64 22.97
C VAL A 148 1.82 5.22 21.54
N ASN A 149 1.34 3.99 21.35
CA ASN A 149 0.92 3.49 20.05
C ASN A 149 -0.52 3.89 19.77
N TYR A 150 -0.81 4.38 18.56
CA TYR A 150 -2.17 4.74 18.14
C TYR A 150 -2.67 3.94 16.94
N GLY A 151 -1.77 3.26 16.22
CA GLY A 151 -2.13 2.40 15.09
C GLY A 151 -1.43 1.05 15.14
N ALA A 152 -2.11 0.01 14.65
CA ALA A 152 -1.53 -1.30 14.39
C ALA A 152 -1.10 -1.39 12.91
N PRO A 153 0.16 -1.74 12.62
CA PRO A 153 0.66 -1.85 11.25
C PRO A 153 -0.01 -3.01 10.49
N THR A 154 -0.20 -2.82 9.19
CA THR A 154 -0.70 -3.88 8.30
C THR A 154 0.39 -4.87 7.86
N HIS A 155 1.57 -4.37 7.50
CA HIS A 155 2.65 -5.17 6.91
C HIS A 155 4.00 -4.43 7.08
N VAL A 156 5.11 -5.10 6.73
CA VAL A 156 6.46 -4.53 6.81
C VAL A 156 6.75 -3.57 5.66
N GLY A 157 6.37 -3.96 4.44
CA GLY A 157 6.48 -3.12 3.24
C GLY A 157 7.83 -3.21 2.57
N ALA A 158 8.54 -4.32 2.72
CA ALA A 158 9.82 -4.53 2.08
C ALA A 158 9.71 -4.33 0.56
N SER A 159 10.42 -3.35 0.03
CA SER A 159 10.53 -3.13 -1.41
C SER A 159 11.49 -4.10 -2.06
N VAL A 160 11.11 -4.54 -3.25
CA VAL A 160 11.82 -5.50 -4.09
C VAL A 160 11.74 -5.07 -5.56
N ALA A 161 12.53 -5.73 -6.40
CA ALA A 161 12.42 -5.63 -7.85
C ALA A 161 11.53 -6.75 -8.39
N PHE A 162 10.52 -6.40 -9.20
CA PHE A 162 9.67 -7.33 -9.93
C PHE A 162 10.09 -7.38 -11.40
N TYR A 163 10.82 -8.43 -11.79
CA TYR A 163 11.40 -8.58 -13.13
C TYR A 163 10.56 -9.48 -14.04
N ASN A 164 10.18 -8.98 -15.22
CA ASN A 164 9.56 -9.78 -16.28
C ASN A 164 10.62 -10.61 -17.01
N THR A 165 10.72 -11.89 -16.63
CA THR A 165 11.72 -12.83 -17.14
C THR A 165 11.59 -13.12 -18.64
N GLU A 166 10.41 -12.96 -19.25
CA GLU A 166 10.25 -13.14 -20.70
C GLU A 166 10.91 -12.01 -21.48
N ILE A 167 10.72 -10.75 -21.06
CA ILE A 167 11.36 -9.59 -21.68
C ILE A 167 12.88 -9.67 -21.52
N LEU A 168 13.36 -9.99 -20.32
CA LEU A 168 14.80 -10.13 -20.07
C LEU A 168 15.41 -11.26 -20.90
N LYS A 169 14.73 -12.40 -21.02
CA LYS A 169 15.18 -13.53 -21.84
C LYS A 169 15.22 -13.18 -23.33
N GLU A 170 14.24 -12.44 -23.85
CA GLU A 170 14.24 -11.93 -25.23
C GLU A 170 15.48 -11.07 -25.51
N ALA A 171 15.87 -10.25 -24.53
CA ALA A 171 17.08 -9.45 -24.57
C ALA A 171 18.37 -10.23 -24.26
N GLY A 172 18.30 -11.46 -23.76
CA GLY A 172 19.46 -12.21 -23.28
C GLY A 172 20.11 -11.62 -22.04
N VAL A 173 19.30 -11.06 -21.14
CA VAL A 173 19.67 -10.53 -19.82
C VAL A 173 19.21 -11.53 -18.75
N ASN A 174 20.03 -11.75 -17.73
CA ASN A 174 19.65 -12.47 -16.51
C ASN A 174 19.47 -11.47 -15.35
N TYR A 175 18.34 -11.52 -14.64
CA TYR A 175 18.09 -10.59 -13.54
C TYR A 175 18.99 -10.84 -12.33
N GLU A 176 19.48 -12.07 -12.15
CA GLU A 176 20.37 -12.44 -11.05
C GLU A 176 21.76 -11.79 -11.17
N ASP A 177 22.14 -11.33 -12.38
CA ASP A 177 23.40 -10.62 -12.63
C ASP A 177 23.29 -9.11 -12.32
N ILE A 178 22.09 -8.61 -12.00
CA ILE A 178 21.84 -7.19 -11.74
C ILE A 178 22.00 -6.90 -10.25
N VAL A 179 23.21 -6.51 -9.84
CA VAL A 179 23.52 -6.20 -8.43
C VAL A 179 23.50 -4.69 -8.18
N THR A 180 23.99 -3.90 -9.14
CA THR A 180 24.12 -2.45 -9.02
C THR A 180 23.23 -1.70 -10.01
N TRP A 181 23.00 -0.41 -9.77
CA TRP A 181 22.31 0.45 -10.74
C TRP A 181 23.06 0.59 -12.07
N GLU A 182 24.40 0.41 -12.08
CA GLU A 182 25.16 0.34 -13.33
C GLU A 182 24.86 -0.96 -14.08
N ASP A 183 24.76 -2.11 -13.39
CA ASP A 183 24.33 -3.36 -14.02
C ASP A 183 22.90 -3.20 -14.58
N PHE A 184 22.01 -2.55 -13.84
CA PHE A 184 20.65 -2.25 -14.27
C PHE A 184 20.62 -1.37 -15.52
N LYS A 185 21.50 -0.35 -15.58
CA LYS A 185 21.67 0.51 -16.75
C LYS A 185 22.12 -0.28 -17.97
N GLN A 186 23.18 -1.07 -17.86
CA GLN A 186 23.71 -1.85 -18.98
C GLN A 186 22.71 -2.91 -19.46
N ALA A 187 22.08 -3.62 -18.54
CA ALA A 187 21.00 -4.55 -18.84
C ALA A 187 19.83 -3.84 -19.55
N GLY A 188 19.46 -2.66 -19.09
CA GLY A 188 18.35 -1.91 -19.65
C GLY A 188 18.60 -1.36 -21.05
N ILE A 189 19.81 -0.88 -21.33
CA ILE A 189 20.23 -0.50 -22.69
C ILE A 189 20.09 -1.72 -23.62
N GLN A 190 20.57 -2.88 -23.18
CA GLN A 190 20.46 -4.12 -23.96
C GLN A 190 19.00 -4.56 -24.17
N VAL A 191 18.12 -4.40 -23.17
CA VAL A 191 16.68 -4.66 -23.29
C VAL A 191 16.07 -3.74 -24.34
N TYR A 192 16.33 -2.44 -24.26
CA TYR A 192 15.79 -1.45 -25.19
C TYR A 192 16.26 -1.70 -26.62
N GLU A 193 17.56 -1.90 -26.85
CA GLU A 193 18.13 -2.13 -28.18
C GLU A 193 17.58 -3.40 -28.86
N LYS A 194 17.30 -4.46 -28.10
CA LYS A 194 16.85 -5.74 -28.65
C LYS A 194 15.35 -5.87 -28.78
N THR A 195 14.58 -5.19 -27.94
CA THR A 195 13.13 -5.42 -27.83
C THR A 195 12.29 -4.15 -28.09
N GLY A 196 12.90 -2.97 -27.99
CA GLY A 196 12.20 -1.68 -28.00
C GLY A 196 11.40 -1.38 -26.72
N LYS A 197 11.51 -2.23 -25.68
CA LYS A 197 10.84 -2.08 -24.39
C LYS A 197 11.77 -1.42 -23.38
N TYR A 198 11.21 -0.73 -22.38
CA TYR A 198 12.00 -0.12 -21.31
C TYR A 198 12.31 -1.14 -20.21
N MET A 199 13.43 -0.93 -19.50
CA MET A 199 13.79 -1.76 -18.36
C MET A 199 12.94 -1.45 -17.14
N GLY A 200 12.60 -0.18 -16.89
CA GLY A 200 11.83 0.24 -15.72
C GLY A 200 11.13 1.58 -15.93
N THR A 201 10.50 2.08 -14.87
CA THR A 201 9.73 3.34 -14.89
C THR A 201 10.55 4.51 -14.35
N ALA A 202 10.15 5.73 -14.70
CA ALA A 202 10.46 6.95 -13.98
C ALA A 202 9.17 7.46 -13.34
N ASP A 203 9.11 7.50 -12.02
CA ASP A 203 7.91 7.90 -11.31
C ASP A 203 7.73 9.43 -11.32
N THR A 204 6.51 9.89 -11.66
CA THR A 204 6.13 11.31 -11.65
C THR A 204 5.05 11.65 -10.63
N SER A 205 4.23 10.66 -10.24
CA SER A 205 3.10 10.84 -9.31
C SER A 205 3.27 10.15 -7.96
N ALA A 206 4.44 9.55 -7.71
CA ALA A 206 4.81 8.96 -6.44
C ALA A 206 6.33 9.08 -6.20
N ALA A 207 6.74 9.00 -4.93
CA ALA A 207 8.13 9.09 -4.53
C ALA A 207 8.78 7.72 -4.26
N TRP A 208 8.28 6.61 -4.84
CA TRP A 208 8.76 5.25 -4.52
C TRP A 208 10.25 5.10 -4.81
N GLN A 209 10.67 5.43 -6.03
CA GLN A 209 12.07 5.34 -6.43
C GLN A 209 12.96 6.35 -5.69
N ALA A 210 12.49 7.59 -5.53
CA ALA A 210 13.21 8.62 -4.80
C ALA A 210 13.50 8.20 -3.34
N SER A 211 12.46 7.73 -2.64
CA SER A 211 12.58 7.31 -1.24
C SER A 211 13.47 6.08 -1.08
N MET A 212 13.40 5.15 -2.03
CA MET A 212 14.28 3.98 -2.10
C MET A 212 15.75 4.38 -2.26
N LEU A 213 16.06 5.26 -3.21
CA LEU A 213 17.43 5.72 -3.46
C LEU A 213 17.99 6.58 -2.32
N LEU A 214 17.15 7.37 -1.65
CA LEU A 214 17.54 8.09 -0.44
C LEU A 214 17.86 7.12 0.70
N ALA A 215 17.00 6.12 0.92
CA ALA A 215 17.19 5.12 1.97
C ALA A 215 18.48 4.29 1.76
N GLN A 216 18.88 4.01 0.51
CA GLN A 216 20.18 3.39 0.20
C GLN A 216 21.37 4.22 0.71
N GLN A 217 21.24 5.53 0.64
CA GLN A 217 22.26 6.49 1.07
C GLN A 217 22.20 6.79 2.58
N GLY A 218 21.23 6.21 3.31
CA GLY A 218 20.96 6.54 4.71
C GLY A 218 20.33 7.94 4.90
N ALA A 219 19.76 8.50 3.84
CA ALA A 219 19.08 9.78 3.82
C ALA A 219 17.55 9.62 3.77
N ASP A 220 16.84 10.72 3.96
CA ASP A 220 15.39 10.80 3.96
C ASP A 220 14.96 12.15 3.38
N LEU A 221 13.68 12.31 3.06
CA LEU A 221 13.07 13.58 2.64
C LEU A 221 12.96 14.58 3.80
N THR A 222 13.23 14.13 5.02
CA THR A 222 13.21 14.94 6.24
C THR A 222 14.46 14.77 7.09
N ASP A 223 14.88 15.85 7.75
CA ASP A 223 15.99 15.82 8.70
C ASP A 223 15.63 15.05 10.00
N GLU A 224 16.55 14.99 10.96
CA GLU A 224 16.27 14.34 12.26
C GLU A 224 15.19 15.05 13.08
N SER A 225 14.97 16.34 12.85
CA SER A 225 13.92 17.14 13.50
C SER A 225 12.58 17.07 12.76
N GLY A 226 12.52 16.37 11.63
CA GLY A 226 11.33 16.24 10.78
C GLY A 226 11.09 17.42 9.84
N ASN A 227 12.05 18.33 9.68
CA ASN A 227 11.96 19.42 8.69
C ASN A 227 12.22 18.90 7.28
N PRO A 228 11.58 19.47 6.24
CA PRO A 228 11.80 19.06 4.85
C PRO A 228 13.24 19.33 4.40
N ILE A 229 13.85 18.37 3.69
CA ILE A 229 15.17 18.51 3.05
C ILE A 229 15.17 17.84 1.67
N VAL A 230 14.29 18.30 0.77
CA VAL A 230 14.09 17.69 -0.56
C VAL A 230 15.15 18.11 -1.59
N ASN A 231 16.05 19.03 -1.24
CA ASN A 231 17.15 19.48 -2.10
C ASN A 231 18.53 19.09 -1.57
N SER A 232 18.61 17.99 -0.81
CA SER A 232 19.88 17.44 -0.32
C SER A 232 20.79 16.94 -1.46
N GLU A 233 22.09 16.78 -1.15
CA GLU A 233 23.05 16.19 -2.10
C GLU A 233 22.65 14.76 -2.48
N GLU A 234 22.10 13.99 -1.54
CA GLU A 234 21.63 12.63 -1.75
C GLU A 234 20.40 12.56 -2.67
N MET A 235 19.49 13.53 -2.57
CA MET A 235 18.33 13.64 -3.48
C MET A 235 18.77 14.05 -4.88
N VAL A 236 19.72 14.98 -5.00
CA VAL A 236 20.33 15.34 -6.29
C VAL A 236 21.02 14.13 -6.91
N LYS A 237 21.79 13.35 -6.14
CA LYS A 237 22.44 12.10 -6.61
C LYS A 237 21.40 11.08 -7.09
N ALA A 238 20.33 10.88 -6.34
CA ALA A 238 19.24 9.96 -6.70
C ALA A 238 18.54 10.37 -8.01
N MET A 239 18.14 11.64 -8.13
CA MET A 239 17.47 12.13 -9.35
C MET A 239 18.41 12.14 -10.55
N THR A 240 19.70 12.43 -10.35
CA THR A 240 20.72 12.36 -11.41
C THR A 240 20.87 10.94 -11.94
N LEU A 241 20.89 9.93 -11.04
CA LEU A 241 20.91 8.52 -11.44
C LEU A 241 19.69 8.18 -12.29
N LEU A 242 18.47 8.49 -11.83
CA LEU A 242 17.25 8.21 -12.59
C LEU A 242 17.22 8.94 -13.94
N LYS A 243 17.65 10.20 -14.00
CA LYS A 243 17.72 10.96 -15.26
C LYS A 243 18.73 10.34 -16.23
N ASP A 244 19.89 9.91 -15.75
CA ASP A 244 20.88 9.20 -16.58
C ASP A 244 20.32 7.88 -17.13
N LEU A 245 19.54 7.13 -16.35
CA LEU A 245 18.82 5.96 -16.88
C LEU A 245 17.82 6.37 -17.97
N GLN A 246 17.05 7.43 -17.75
CA GLN A 246 16.05 7.91 -18.72
C GLN A 246 16.70 8.38 -20.02
N ASP A 247 17.80 9.14 -19.94
CA ASP A 247 18.54 9.66 -21.09
C ASP A 247 19.19 8.53 -21.92
N ASN A 248 19.40 7.36 -21.32
CA ASN A 248 19.90 6.16 -22.00
C ASN A 248 18.77 5.20 -22.45
N ASN A 249 17.50 5.65 -22.45
CA ASN A 249 16.31 4.83 -22.74
C ASN A 249 16.18 3.57 -21.86
N VAL A 250 16.76 3.58 -20.67
CA VAL A 250 16.63 2.47 -19.71
C VAL A 250 15.28 2.54 -19.00
N ILE A 251 14.87 3.75 -18.61
CA ILE A 251 13.57 4.00 -17.99
C ILE A 251 12.78 5.04 -18.78
N ALA A 252 11.46 5.06 -18.60
CA ALA A 252 10.57 6.09 -19.12
C ALA A 252 9.42 6.37 -18.14
N THR A 253 8.77 7.53 -18.26
CA THR A 253 7.55 7.80 -17.50
C THR A 253 6.44 6.86 -17.97
N ILE A 254 5.64 6.39 -17.02
CA ILE A 254 4.56 5.41 -17.26
C ILE A 254 3.19 6.10 -17.22
N ALA A 255 2.21 5.57 -17.96
CA ALA A 255 0.83 6.02 -17.83
C ALA A 255 0.35 5.90 -16.37
N GLY A 256 -0.35 6.92 -15.87
CA GLY A 256 -0.71 7.04 -14.45
C GLY A 256 0.42 7.57 -13.55
N GLY A 257 1.63 7.73 -14.09
CA GLY A 257 2.78 8.36 -13.43
C GLY A 257 3.52 7.51 -12.41
N GLN A 258 3.01 6.33 -12.04
CA GLN A 258 3.66 5.40 -11.10
C GLN A 258 3.10 3.96 -11.21
N PRO A 259 3.81 2.92 -10.70
CA PRO A 259 3.46 1.52 -10.95
C PRO A 259 2.17 0.99 -10.31
N ASP A 260 1.60 1.63 -9.28
CA ASP A 260 0.35 1.23 -8.59
C ASP A 260 -0.85 2.04 -9.10
N THR A 261 -1.12 1.98 -10.41
CA THR A 261 -2.29 2.60 -11.07
C THR A 261 -2.89 1.67 -12.12
N GLU A 262 -4.19 1.80 -12.42
CA GLU A 262 -4.86 0.96 -13.42
C GLU A 262 -4.22 1.10 -14.81
N GLU A 263 -3.82 2.32 -15.16
CA GLU A 263 -3.11 2.63 -16.40
C GLU A 263 -1.75 1.92 -16.46
N ALA A 264 -0.96 1.97 -15.38
CA ALA A 264 0.33 1.30 -15.30
C ALA A 264 0.21 -0.23 -15.39
N TYR A 265 -0.81 -0.83 -14.79
CA TYR A 265 -1.04 -2.28 -14.92
C TYR A 265 -1.27 -2.70 -16.38
N GLY A 266 -1.96 -1.85 -17.15
CA GLY A 266 -2.14 -2.03 -18.59
C GLY A 266 -0.81 -2.05 -19.34
N GLU A 267 0.10 -1.13 -19.01
CA GLU A 267 1.44 -1.03 -19.60
C GLU A 267 2.34 -2.24 -19.26
N PHE A 268 2.30 -2.72 -18.01
CA PHE A 268 3.02 -3.94 -17.62
C PHE A 268 2.46 -5.20 -18.31
N ASN A 269 1.13 -5.34 -18.39
CA ASN A 269 0.48 -6.45 -19.12
C ASN A 269 0.83 -6.44 -20.61
N ALA A 270 0.91 -5.25 -21.22
CA ALA A 270 1.34 -5.07 -22.61
C ALA A 270 2.83 -5.40 -22.82
N GLY A 271 3.60 -5.55 -21.75
CA GLY A 271 5.03 -5.86 -21.79
C GLY A 271 5.89 -4.68 -22.22
N ASN A 272 5.48 -3.45 -21.89
CA ASN A 272 6.23 -2.23 -22.24
C ASN A 272 7.39 -1.95 -21.28
N TYR A 273 7.31 -2.49 -20.05
CA TYR A 273 8.29 -2.31 -18.98
C TYR A 273 8.72 -3.65 -18.39
N ALA A 274 10.03 -3.86 -18.26
CA ALA A 274 10.59 -5.12 -17.76
C ALA A 274 10.65 -5.23 -16.23
N THR A 275 10.60 -4.10 -15.51
CA THR A 275 10.82 -4.06 -14.07
C THR A 275 9.90 -3.03 -13.40
N ALA A 276 9.39 -3.38 -12.22
CA ALA A 276 8.86 -2.41 -11.26
C ALA A 276 9.64 -2.52 -9.93
N PHE A 277 10.06 -1.39 -9.36
CA PHE A 277 10.62 -1.35 -8.01
C PHE A 277 9.52 -0.92 -7.05
N MET A 278 8.97 -1.88 -6.30
CA MET A 278 7.79 -1.63 -5.48
C MET A 278 7.87 -2.40 -4.16
N PRO A 279 7.19 -1.91 -3.11
CA PRO A 279 6.88 -2.72 -1.93
C PRO A 279 6.21 -4.04 -2.30
N LEU A 280 6.45 -5.08 -1.49
CA LEU A 280 5.93 -6.43 -1.77
C LEU A 280 4.40 -6.50 -1.85
N TRP A 281 3.67 -5.57 -1.23
CA TRP A 281 2.21 -5.52 -1.34
C TRP A 281 1.69 -5.39 -2.78
N GLN A 282 2.54 -4.93 -3.71
CA GLN A 282 2.25 -4.88 -5.14
C GLN A 282 1.94 -6.26 -5.74
N MET A 283 2.33 -7.35 -5.08
CA MET A 283 1.99 -8.71 -5.51
C MET A 283 0.48 -8.93 -5.66
N SER A 284 -0.33 -8.31 -4.80
CA SER A 284 -1.80 -8.35 -4.93
C SER A 284 -2.30 -7.72 -6.23
N ARG A 285 -1.62 -6.68 -6.73
CA ARG A 285 -1.95 -6.03 -8.00
C ARG A 285 -1.62 -6.94 -9.17
N TYR A 286 -0.48 -7.62 -9.11
CA TYR A 286 -0.09 -8.62 -10.11
C TYR A 286 -1.12 -9.75 -10.23
N THR A 287 -1.53 -10.35 -9.11
CA THR A 287 -2.51 -11.45 -9.14
C THR A 287 -3.90 -11.01 -9.59
N ASN A 288 -4.32 -9.80 -9.22
CA ASN A 288 -5.70 -9.33 -9.46
C ASN A 288 -5.88 -8.64 -10.81
N TYR A 289 -4.88 -7.89 -11.27
CA TYR A 289 -5.01 -7.00 -12.44
C TYR A 289 -4.05 -7.36 -13.57
N MET A 290 -3.05 -8.22 -13.33
CA MET A 290 -2.07 -8.64 -14.34
C MET A 290 -2.00 -10.17 -14.54
N PRO A 291 -3.11 -10.89 -14.74
CA PRO A 291 -3.10 -12.35 -14.81
C PRO A 291 -2.23 -12.90 -15.96
N ASP A 292 -2.05 -12.15 -17.05
CA ASP A 292 -1.23 -12.53 -18.20
C ASP A 292 0.27 -12.61 -17.89
N LEU A 293 0.69 -12.04 -16.76
CA LEU A 293 2.07 -12.09 -16.27
C LEU A 293 2.33 -13.26 -15.31
N SER A 294 1.33 -14.10 -15.03
CA SER A 294 1.47 -15.29 -14.18
C SER A 294 2.58 -16.21 -14.69
N GLY A 295 3.51 -16.58 -13.80
CA GLY A 295 4.66 -17.43 -14.08
C GLY A 295 5.81 -16.73 -14.82
N LYS A 296 5.73 -15.40 -15.01
CA LYS A 296 6.72 -14.62 -15.77
C LYS A 296 7.50 -13.63 -14.92
N ILE A 297 7.00 -13.30 -13.73
CA ILE A 297 7.61 -12.30 -12.86
C ILE A 297 8.48 -12.97 -11.80
N ALA A 298 9.77 -12.65 -11.80
CA ALA A 298 10.70 -12.99 -10.72
C ALA A 298 10.81 -11.83 -9.74
N ILE A 299 11.04 -12.15 -8.47
CA ILE A 299 11.27 -11.18 -7.40
C ILE A 299 12.75 -11.24 -7.02
N ALA A 300 13.38 -10.09 -6.84
CA ALA A 300 14.78 -10.00 -6.43
C ALA A 300 15.05 -8.76 -5.55
N PRO A 301 16.19 -8.72 -4.85
CA PRO A 301 16.70 -7.51 -4.21
C PRO A 301 16.74 -6.31 -5.14
N ILE A 302 16.56 -5.10 -4.60
CA ILE A 302 16.75 -3.86 -5.36
C ILE A 302 18.25 -3.67 -5.63
N PRO A 303 18.65 -3.25 -6.85
CA PRO A 303 20.04 -2.91 -7.15
C PRO A 303 20.57 -1.79 -6.26
N VAL A 304 21.85 -1.82 -5.92
CA VAL A 304 22.48 -0.82 -5.06
C VAL A 304 23.28 0.21 -5.84
N MET A 305 23.37 1.44 -5.32
CA MET A 305 24.28 2.43 -5.91
C MET A 305 25.73 2.00 -5.73
N GLU A 306 26.05 1.44 -4.56
CA GLU A 306 27.36 0.93 -4.19
C GLU A 306 27.18 -0.37 -3.39
N GLU A 307 28.04 -1.37 -3.62
CA GLU A 307 27.97 -2.64 -2.89
C GLU A 307 28.02 -2.41 -1.38
N GLY A 308 27.15 -3.12 -0.64
CA GLY A 308 27.01 -2.99 0.81
C GLY A 308 25.98 -1.96 1.27
N MET A 309 25.40 -1.18 0.36
CA MET A 309 24.18 -0.41 0.64
C MET A 309 22.97 -1.34 0.82
N PRO A 310 21.94 -0.93 1.60
CA PRO A 310 20.76 -1.76 1.82
C PRO A 310 19.97 -1.97 0.53
N ARG A 311 19.43 -3.18 0.35
CA ARG A 311 18.69 -3.58 -0.86
C ARG A 311 17.17 -3.54 -0.71
N SER A 312 16.66 -2.98 0.38
CA SER A 312 15.23 -2.86 0.63
C SER A 312 14.91 -1.66 1.52
N VAL A 313 13.68 -1.17 1.38
CA VAL A 313 13.11 -0.10 2.18
C VAL A 313 11.66 -0.44 2.50
N GLY A 314 11.19 -0.10 3.70
CA GLY A 314 9.80 -0.25 4.10
C GLY A 314 8.95 0.86 3.47
N GLY A 315 8.20 0.51 2.43
CA GLY A 315 7.31 1.43 1.71
C GLY A 315 5.83 1.13 1.92
N GLY A 316 5.03 2.19 1.98
CA GLY A 316 3.58 2.13 2.13
C GLY A 316 3.11 1.58 3.49
N GLY A 317 1.86 1.14 3.51
CA GLY A 317 1.21 0.54 4.67
C GLY A 317 0.25 1.48 5.41
N THR A 318 -0.60 0.86 6.23
CA THR A 318 -1.60 1.56 7.03
C THR A 318 -1.40 1.26 8.51
N GLY A 319 -1.64 2.28 9.33
CA GLY A 319 -1.89 2.13 10.75
C GLY A 319 -3.40 2.02 10.94
N THR A 320 -3.89 0.85 11.34
CA THR A 320 -5.30 0.68 11.69
C THR A 320 -5.52 1.17 13.12
N VAL A 321 -6.48 2.06 13.32
CA VAL A 321 -6.72 2.79 14.58
C VAL A 321 -8.10 2.48 15.16
N VAL A 322 -8.27 2.69 16.47
CA VAL A 322 -9.59 2.80 17.12
C VAL A 322 -9.84 4.26 17.46
N THR A 323 -11.02 4.78 17.10
CA THR A 323 -11.34 6.19 17.40
C THR A 323 -11.91 6.34 18.81
N LYS A 324 -11.76 7.52 19.40
CA LYS A 324 -12.33 7.83 20.74
C LYS A 324 -13.85 7.78 20.78
N THR A 325 -14.52 7.80 19.63
CA THR A 325 -15.98 7.74 19.52
C THR A 325 -16.50 6.33 19.26
N ALA A 326 -15.62 5.32 19.29
CA ALA A 326 -16.05 3.92 19.14
C ALA A 326 -17.10 3.55 20.20
N LYS A 327 -18.16 2.86 19.77
CA LYS A 327 -19.30 2.44 20.59
C LYS A 327 -18.88 1.51 21.72
N ASP A 328 -17.95 0.61 21.43
CA ASP A 328 -17.31 -0.29 22.40
C ASP A 328 -15.80 -0.29 22.16
N VAL A 329 -15.10 0.63 22.82
CA VAL A 329 -13.65 0.82 22.70
C VAL A 329 -12.88 -0.45 23.03
N LYS A 330 -13.29 -1.19 24.08
CA LYS A 330 -12.55 -2.38 24.51
C LYS A 330 -12.70 -3.49 23.47
N LEU A 331 -13.93 -3.74 23.01
CA LEU A 331 -14.19 -4.75 21.97
C LEU A 331 -13.49 -4.41 20.66
N ALA A 332 -13.53 -3.14 20.22
CA ALA A 332 -12.86 -2.69 19.01
C ALA A 332 -11.34 -2.89 19.08
N LYS A 333 -10.72 -2.54 20.22
CA LYS A 333 -9.28 -2.73 20.44
C LYS A 333 -8.87 -4.21 20.46
N ASP A 334 -9.62 -5.03 21.20
CA ASP A 334 -9.33 -6.47 21.30
C ASP A 334 -9.45 -7.15 19.94
N PHE A 335 -10.51 -6.84 19.18
CA PHE A 335 -10.70 -7.37 17.83
C PHE A 335 -9.64 -6.87 16.84
N LEU A 336 -9.31 -5.56 16.85
CA LEU A 336 -8.27 -5.00 16.00
C LEU A 336 -6.92 -5.71 16.24
N ALA A 337 -6.51 -5.86 17.49
CA ALA A 337 -5.25 -6.54 17.80
C ALA A 337 -5.28 -8.02 17.39
N PHE A 338 -6.38 -8.73 17.62
CA PHE A 338 -6.55 -10.10 17.12
C PHE A 338 -6.45 -10.17 15.60
N ALA A 339 -7.16 -9.30 14.88
CA ALA A 339 -7.26 -9.29 13.42
C ALA A 339 -6.01 -8.78 12.71
N LYS A 340 -5.09 -8.09 13.40
CA LYS A 340 -3.88 -7.51 12.80
C LYS A 340 -2.58 -8.11 13.32
N LEU A 341 -2.51 -8.48 14.60
CA LEU A 341 -1.25 -8.77 15.29
C LEU A 341 -1.10 -10.23 15.70
N SER A 342 -2.20 -10.97 15.81
CA SER A 342 -2.12 -12.40 16.11
C SER A 342 -1.31 -13.15 15.06
N LEU A 343 -0.68 -14.26 15.46
CA LEU A 343 0.04 -15.12 14.52
C LEU A 343 -0.88 -15.56 13.38
N ASP A 344 -2.13 -15.89 13.69
CA ASP A 344 -3.12 -16.30 12.71
C ASP A 344 -3.53 -15.17 11.77
N ALA A 345 -3.69 -13.94 12.27
CA ALA A 345 -3.87 -12.78 11.41
C ALA A 345 -2.70 -12.58 10.46
N ASN A 346 -1.46 -12.76 10.92
CA ASN A 346 -0.28 -12.56 10.09
C ASN A 346 -0.09 -13.66 9.04
N LYS A 347 -0.48 -14.90 9.33
CA LYS A 347 -0.64 -15.93 8.28
C LYS A 347 -1.70 -15.53 7.25
N GLU A 348 -2.80 -14.93 7.68
CA GLU A 348 -3.86 -14.51 6.76
C GLU A 348 -3.51 -13.25 5.96
N ILE A 349 -2.74 -12.31 6.52
CA ILE A 349 -2.15 -11.20 5.77
C ILE A 349 -1.37 -11.75 4.56
N TRP A 350 -0.55 -12.78 4.78
CA TRP A 350 0.13 -13.46 3.68
C TRP A 350 -0.85 -14.17 2.73
N ASN A 351 -1.75 -15.01 3.24
CA ASN A 351 -2.58 -15.86 2.40
C ASN A 351 -3.66 -15.11 1.61
N THR A 352 -4.14 -13.99 2.13
CA THR A 352 -5.23 -13.21 1.52
C THR A 352 -4.72 -12.01 0.72
N LEU A 353 -3.76 -11.27 1.28
CA LEU A 353 -3.26 -10.03 0.67
C LEU A 353 -1.94 -10.22 -0.08
N GLY A 354 -1.17 -11.27 0.25
CA GLY A 354 0.18 -11.45 -0.29
C GLY A 354 1.18 -10.45 0.29
N PHE A 355 0.86 -9.85 1.43
CA PHE A 355 1.72 -8.86 2.05
C PHE A 355 2.71 -9.55 2.99
N ASP A 356 3.83 -8.89 3.22
CA ASP A 356 4.86 -9.32 4.15
C ASP A 356 4.41 -9.10 5.61
N PRO A 357 4.16 -10.16 6.39
CA PRO A 357 3.56 -10.02 7.71
C PRO A 357 4.47 -9.26 8.67
N VAL A 358 3.88 -8.40 9.51
CA VAL A 358 4.64 -7.64 10.52
C VAL A 358 5.09 -8.51 11.69
N ASN A 359 4.44 -9.66 11.91
CA ASN A 359 4.92 -10.71 12.79
C ASN A 359 5.97 -11.59 12.06
N MET A 360 7.22 -11.46 12.48
CA MET A 360 8.37 -12.10 11.82
C MET A 360 8.40 -13.63 12.00
N ASP A 361 7.68 -14.19 12.98
CA ASP A 361 7.62 -15.66 13.15
C ASP A 361 7.03 -16.32 11.89
N VAL A 362 6.09 -15.65 11.21
CA VAL A 362 5.46 -16.18 9.99
C VAL A 362 6.49 -16.38 8.87
N TRP A 363 7.56 -15.58 8.81
CA TRP A 363 8.55 -15.64 7.73
C TRP A 363 9.35 -16.94 7.72
N GLU A 364 9.46 -17.59 8.88
CA GLU A 364 10.16 -18.86 9.08
C GLU A 364 9.21 -20.08 8.96
N MET A 365 7.88 -19.85 8.89
CA MET A 365 6.87 -20.92 8.77
C MET A 365 6.77 -21.43 7.32
N LYS A 366 7.69 -22.32 6.92
CA LYS A 366 7.74 -22.85 5.53
C LYS A 366 6.44 -23.54 5.10
N ASP A 367 5.67 -24.14 6.00
CA ASP A 367 4.34 -24.70 5.69
C ASP A 367 3.32 -23.63 5.25
N VAL A 368 3.50 -22.38 5.68
CA VAL A 368 2.70 -21.22 5.29
C VAL A 368 3.33 -20.50 4.09
N THR A 369 4.61 -20.15 4.18
CA THR A 369 5.30 -19.29 3.19
C THR A 369 5.64 -20.03 1.90
N HIS A 370 5.72 -21.36 1.93
CA HIS A 370 6.03 -22.21 0.77
C HIS A 370 4.86 -23.13 0.41
N ASN A 371 3.65 -22.82 0.87
CA ASN A 371 2.47 -23.57 0.49
C ASN A 371 2.27 -23.46 -1.05
N PRO A 372 2.42 -24.56 -1.81
CA PRO A 372 2.31 -24.52 -3.27
C PRO A 372 0.89 -24.19 -3.73
N GLU A 373 -0.11 -24.27 -2.85
CA GLU A 373 -1.49 -23.90 -3.16
C GLU A 373 -1.76 -22.39 -3.02
N ASN A 374 -0.88 -21.66 -2.34
CA ASN A 374 -1.01 -20.21 -2.18
C ASN A 374 -0.87 -19.50 -3.54
N GLN A 375 -1.78 -18.57 -3.82
CA GLN A 375 -1.86 -17.89 -5.12
C GLN A 375 -0.60 -17.11 -5.47
N PHE A 376 0.06 -16.48 -4.49
CA PHE A 376 1.27 -15.69 -4.70
C PHE A 376 2.46 -16.61 -5.00
N VAL A 377 2.56 -17.75 -4.30
CA VAL A 377 3.58 -18.78 -4.60
C VAL A 377 3.42 -19.36 -6.01
N LYS A 378 2.18 -19.53 -6.48
CA LYS A 378 1.89 -20.01 -7.85
C LYS A 378 2.19 -18.98 -8.93
N TYR A 379 1.99 -17.69 -8.61
CA TYR A 379 2.04 -16.62 -9.60
C TYR A 379 3.47 -16.21 -9.95
N PHE A 380 4.36 -16.08 -8.97
CA PHE A 380 5.74 -15.63 -9.19
C PHE A 380 6.68 -16.79 -9.54
N VAL A 381 7.77 -16.50 -10.25
CA VAL A 381 8.77 -17.49 -10.70
C VAL A 381 9.50 -18.13 -9.53
N ASN A 382 9.79 -17.34 -8.49
CA ASN A 382 10.48 -17.76 -7.28
C ASN A 382 9.65 -17.42 -6.03
N ASN A 383 9.99 -18.05 -4.90
CA ASN A 383 9.26 -17.83 -3.66
C ASN A 383 9.61 -16.44 -3.07
N PRO A 384 8.61 -15.58 -2.76
CA PRO A 384 8.87 -14.26 -2.21
C PRO A 384 9.62 -14.29 -0.87
N PHE A 385 9.35 -15.27 0.00
CA PHE A 385 9.99 -15.35 1.32
C PHE A 385 11.46 -15.78 1.28
N ASP A 386 11.92 -16.42 0.22
CA ASP A 386 13.35 -16.69 0.08
C ASP A 386 14.12 -15.39 -0.13
N VAL A 387 13.56 -14.46 -0.92
CA VAL A 387 14.11 -13.11 -1.12
C VAL A 387 13.96 -12.26 0.14
N LEU A 388 12.78 -12.25 0.78
CA LEU A 388 12.58 -11.47 2.00
C LEU A 388 13.51 -11.89 3.14
N ASN A 389 13.75 -13.19 3.33
CA ASN A 389 14.64 -13.67 4.38
C ASN A 389 16.11 -13.33 4.12
N GLU A 390 16.50 -13.12 2.86
CA GLU A 390 17.81 -12.55 2.50
C GLU A 390 17.89 -11.06 2.88
N LEU A 391 16.79 -10.31 2.71
CA LEU A 391 16.74 -8.86 2.85
C LEU A 391 16.38 -8.36 4.25
N LYS A 392 15.92 -9.23 5.16
CA LYS A 392 15.27 -8.82 6.43
C LYS A 392 16.07 -7.86 7.31
N ASP A 393 17.40 -7.95 7.28
CA ASP A 393 18.31 -7.10 8.06
C ASP A 393 18.70 -5.79 7.33
N GLU A 394 18.28 -5.64 6.08
CA GLU A 394 18.60 -4.51 5.20
C GLU A 394 17.41 -3.56 4.97
N ILE A 395 16.22 -3.90 5.46
CA ILE A 395 15.01 -3.08 5.25
C ILE A 395 15.15 -1.76 6.02
N ARG A 396 15.37 -0.67 5.29
CA ARG A 396 15.44 0.68 5.86
C ARG A 396 14.05 1.26 6.10
N LEU A 397 13.97 2.19 7.05
CA LEU A 397 12.75 2.95 7.32
C LEU A 397 12.74 4.23 6.49
N ILE A 398 11.59 4.56 5.90
CA ILE A 398 11.29 5.92 5.46
C ILE A 398 10.48 6.58 6.57
N LYS A 399 10.94 7.73 7.04
CA LYS A 399 10.24 8.50 8.07
C LYS A 399 8.92 9.04 7.52
N SER A 400 7.93 9.08 8.39
CA SER A 400 6.71 9.84 8.17
C SER A 400 6.61 10.91 9.25
N THR A 401 6.67 12.18 8.86
CA THR A 401 6.67 13.35 9.76
C THR A 401 5.55 14.31 9.38
N SER A 402 5.34 15.36 10.17
CA SER A 402 4.35 16.40 9.85
C SER A 402 4.63 17.13 8.53
N ALA A 403 5.86 17.05 7.98
CA ALA A 403 6.18 17.62 6.68
C ALA A 403 5.84 16.67 5.50
N SER A 404 5.72 15.36 5.75
CA SER A 404 5.55 14.34 4.72
C SER A 404 4.35 14.56 3.79
N PRO A 405 3.15 14.96 4.25
CA PRO A 405 2.03 15.24 3.36
C PRO A 405 2.33 16.35 2.34
N THR A 406 2.91 17.46 2.80
CA THR A 406 3.27 18.61 1.95
C THR A 406 4.40 18.26 0.99
N ILE A 407 5.43 17.56 1.47
CA ILE A 407 6.52 17.06 0.63
C ILE A 407 5.97 16.19 -0.51
N ASN A 408 5.12 15.21 -0.18
CA ASN A 408 4.54 14.30 -1.17
C ASN A 408 3.72 15.07 -2.21
N ASN A 409 2.89 16.03 -1.77
CA ASN A 409 2.09 16.84 -2.68
C ASN A 409 2.96 17.64 -3.66
N VAL A 410 3.97 18.36 -3.18
CA VAL A 410 4.82 19.20 -4.05
C VAL A 410 5.64 18.36 -5.02
N LEU A 411 6.27 17.29 -4.54
CA LEU A 411 7.12 16.44 -5.38
C LEU A 411 6.32 15.71 -6.47
N CYS A 412 5.20 15.08 -6.10
CA CYS A 412 4.44 14.19 -6.96
C CYS A 412 3.43 14.90 -7.87
N THR A 413 3.15 16.18 -7.66
CA THR A 413 2.27 16.95 -8.57
C THR A 413 3.04 17.86 -9.51
N THR A 414 4.24 18.30 -9.11
CA THR A 414 5.00 19.32 -9.82
C THR A 414 6.42 18.88 -10.11
N THR A 415 7.23 18.66 -9.07
CA THR A 415 8.70 18.56 -9.22
C THR A 415 9.16 17.39 -10.09
N PHE A 416 8.58 16.21 -9.93
CA PHE A 416 8.98 15.05 -10.74
C PHE A 416 8.59 15.19 -12.21
N ASN A 417 7.44 15.80 -12.51
CA ASN A 417 7.07 16.13 -13.89
C ASN A 417 8.04 17.16 -14.50
N GLU A 418 8.42 18.20 -13.73
CA GLU A 418 9.41 19.18 -14.20
C GLU A 418 10.75 18.51 -14.57
N ILE A 419 11.19 17.51 -13.80
CA ILE A 419 12.45 16.79 -14.03
C ILE A 419 12.34 15.79 -15.20
N PHE A 420 11.33 14.92 -15.19
CA PHE A 420 11.27 13.78 -16.10
C PHE A 420 10.51 14.04 -17.41
N GLU A 421 9.61 15.02 -17.45
CA GLU A 421 8.83 15.35 -18.64
C GLU A 421 9.23 16.69 -19.26
N ASP A 422 9.41 17.73 -18.42
CA ASP A 422 9.70 19.08 -18.92
C ASP A 422 11.20 19.36 -19.12
N GLY A 423 12.06 18.50 -18.56
CA GLY A 423 13.53 18.60 -18.69
C GLY A 423 14.15 19.78 -17.93
N LYS A 424 13.53 20.22 -16.84
CA LYS A 424 14.09 21.22 -15.92
C LYS A 424 15.36 20.68 -15.25
N ASP A 425 16.30 21.57 -14.95
CA ASP A 425 17.50 21.20 -14.20
C ASP A 425 17.10 20.64 -12.82
N ILE A 426 17.71 19.51 -12.43
CA ILE A 426 17.39 18.79 -11.20
C ILE A 426 17.61 19.68 -9.97
N THR A 427 18.71 20.43 -9.92
CA THR A 427 19.03 21.27 -8.77
C THR A 427 18.09 22.45 -8.69
N GLU A 428 17.72 23.05 -9.83
CA GLU A 428 16.71 24.11 -9.89
C GLU A 428 15.34 23.62 -9.42
N ALA A 429 14.86 22.49 -9.95
CA ALA A 429 13.56 21.90 -9.60
C ALA A 429 13.46 21.58 -8.09
N LEU A 430 14.47 20.93 -7.52
CA LEU A 430 14.48 20.59 -6.09
C LEU A 430 14.59 21.82 -5.19
N ASN A 431 15.32 22.86 -5.60
CA ASN A 431 15.39 24.11 -4.84
C ASN A 431 14.06 24.88 -4.85
N ASP A 432 13.31 24.83 -5.96
CA ASP A 432 11.98 25.42 -6.03
C ASP A 432 10.99 24.63 -5.17
N ALA A 433 11.06 23.29 -5.21
CA ALA A 433 10.27 22.41 -4.35
C ALA A 433 10.52 22.70 -2.87
N GLN A 434 11.79 22.78 -2.44
CA GLN A 434 12.15 23.10 -1.06
C GLN A 434 11.54 24.44 -0.62
N LYS A 435 11.67 25.50 -1.43
CA LYS A 435 11.09 26.81 -1.12
C LYS A 435 9.58 26.77 -1.01
N GLN A 436 8.91 26.01 -1.88
CA GLN A 436 7.46 25.88 -1.86
C GLN A 436 7.00 25.15 -0.59
N ILE A 437 7.62 24.02 -0.27
CA ILE A 437 7.30 23.23 0.93
C ILE A 437 7.49 24.08 2.20
N GLU A 438 8.60 24.81 2.31
CA GLU A 438 8.85 25.73 3.42
C GLU A 438 7.87 26.89 3.50
N GLN A 439 7.22 27.27 2.41
CA GLN A 439 6.17 28.29 2.41
C GLN A 439 4.82 27.71 2.84
N GLU A 440 4.50 26.49 2.42
CA GLU A 440 3.24 25.80 2.77
C GLU A 440 3.21 25.33 4.23
N LEU A 441 4.37 25.07 4.85
CA LEU A 441 4.49 24.65 6.26
C LEU A 441 4.53 25.81 7.27
N LYS A 442 4.57 27.07 6.81
CA LYS A 442 4.52 28.27 7.67
C LYS A 442 3.09 28.66 8.00
#